data_AF-A0A3B9JBQ0-F1
#
_entry.id   AF-A0A3B9JBQ0-F1
#
_cell.length_a   1.000
_cell.length_b   1.000
_cell.length_c   1.000
_cell.angle_alpha   90.00
_cell.angle_beta   90.00
_cell.angle_gamma   90.00
#
_symmetry.space_group_name_H-M   'P 1'
#
loop_
_entity.id
_entity.type
_entity.pdbx_description
1 polymer ?
#
loop_
_entity_poly.entity_id
_entity_poly.type
_entity_poly.pdbx_seq_one_letter_code
_entity_poly.pdbx_strand_id
1 'polypeptide(L)'
;MAPPPRPKAASPSGIIGGMSTLKNFPLILLILLLAACSATPAAETPTSPDLPAVTETVAPPTATSVPMAFTVNGEGLPLDEFNAELERYRQSQAALGRDVSDDQSRQIVLDDLVAQVLLAQAARESGFSLDETALQERIDSLTDQLGGADALSAWQQAHGYDETGFRSSLKRSAEAAQMRDQILSNVP
;
A
#
# COMPACT_ATOMS: atom_id res chain seq x y z
N MET A 1 34.98 -31.59 -9.86
CA MET A 1 33.95 -31.79 -10.91
C MET A 1 33.47 -30.40 -11.31
N ALA A 2 33.44 -30.11 -12.61
CA ALA A 2 33.49 -28.77 -13.20
C ALA A 2 32.28 -27.84 -12.93
N PRO A 3 32.45 -26.50 -13.00
CA PRO A 3 31.34 -25.55 -12.98
C PRO A 3 30.49 -25.61 -14.27
N PRO A 4 29.19 -25.26 -14.21
CA PRO A 4 28.32 -25.25 -15.38
C PRO A 4 28.72 -24.19 -16.42
N PRO A 5 28.50 -24.43 -17.72
CA PRO A 5 28.86 -23.48 -18.77
C PRO A 5 27.95 -22.23 -18.74
N ARG A 6 28.57 -21.05 -18.90
CA ARG A 6 27.86 -19.77 -19.05
C ARG A 6 27.05 -19.75 -20.36
N PRO A 7 25.82 -19.21 -20.37
CA PRO A 7 25.11 -18.96 -21.62
C PRO A 7 25.81 -17.89 -22.46
N LYS A 8 25.92 -18.13 -23.77
CA LYS A 8 26.48 -17.22 -24.76
C LYS A 8 25.56 -16.00 -24.94
N ALA A 9 26.15 -14.81 -24.91
CA ALA A 9 25.51 -13.57 -25.32
C ALA A 9 25.12 -13.64 -26.80
N ALA A 10 23.86 -13.32 -27.10
CA ALA A 10 23.37 -13.07 -28.45
C ALA A 10 22.94 -11.61 -28.54
N SER A 11 23.69 -10.80 -29.29
CA SER A 11 23.21 -9.54 -29.83
C SER A 11 22.31 -9.80 -31.04
N PRO A 12 21.28 -8.98 -31.23
CA PRO A 12 21.06 -8.45 -32.56
C PRO A 12 20.91 -6.92 -32.60
N SER A 13 21.51 -6.40 -33.68
CA SER A 13 21.51 -5.05 -34.21
C SER A 13 20.13 -4.49 -34.57
N GLY A 14 20.05 -3.15 -34.64
CA GLY A 14 18.97 -2.36 -35.26
C GLY A 14 17.94 -1.89 -34.24
N ILE A 15 17.55 -0.62 -34.16
CA ILE A 15 16.99 0.20 -35.25
C ILE A 15 17.35 1.68 -35.02
N ILE A 16 17.77 2.32 -36.11
CA ILE A 16 17.87 3.78 -36.28
C ILE A 16 16.45 4.32 -36.49
N GLY A 17 16.08 5.35 -35.73
CA GLY A 17 14.82 6.07 -35.93
C GLY A 17 14.72 7.28 -35.01
N GLY A 18 15.49 8.33 -35.31
CA GLY A 18 15.16 9.66 -34.81
C GLY A 18 14.03 10.26 -35.66
N MET A 19 13.18 11.08 -35.05
CA MET A 19 12.65 12.34 -35.62
C MET A 19 11.66 13.04 -34.67
N SER A 20 11.89 14.35 -34.52
CA SER A 20 10.91 15.43 -34.41
C SER A 20 10.14 15.73 -33.11
N THR A 21 10.76 16.62 -32.32
CA THR A 21 10.34 18.02 -32.04
C THR A 21 8.87 18.44 -31.88
N LEU A 22 8.67 19.21 -30.79
CA LEU A 22 7.84 20.42 -30.61
C LEU A 22 6.30 20.27 -30.67
N LYS A 23 5.59 20.69 -29.60
CA LYS A 23 5.16 22.10 -29.41
C LYS A 23 4.20 22.27 -28.20
N ASN A 24 4.58 23.16 -27.27
CA ASN A 24 3.72 23.75 -26.25
C ASN A 24 2.66 24.66 -26.91
N PHE A 25 1.43 24.70 -26.37
CA PHE A 25 0.47 25.78 -26.68
C PHE A 25 -0.41 26.11 -25.46
N PRO A 26 -0.22 27.28 -24.82
CA PRO A 26 -1.07 27.79 -23.73
C PRO A 26 -2.17 28.75 -24.27
N LEU A 27 -2.90 29.40 -23.34
CA LEU A 27 -3.77 30.61 -23.50
C LEU A 27 -5.30 30.32 -23.43
N ILE A 28 -5.98 30.53 -22.30
CA ILE A 28 -6.52 31.79 -21.74
C ILE A 28 -7.74 32.35 -22.52
N LEU A 29 -8.83 32.53 -21.77
CA LEU A 29 -9.86 33.59 -21.83
C LEU A 29 -11.25 33.30 -22.42
N LEU A 30 -12.22 33.93 -21.74
CA LEU A 30 -13.48 34.52 -22.24
C LEU A 30 -14.74 33.70 -21.90
N ILE A 31 -15.40 33.95 -20.75
CA ILE A 31 -16.36 35.04 -20.48
C ILE A 31 -17.51 35.06 -21.51
N LEU A 32 -18.72 34.66 -21.09
CA LEU A 32 -20.03 35.31 -21.37
C LEU A 32 -21.14 34.43 -20.78
N LEU A 33 -21.76 34.79 -19.65
CA LEU A 33 -22.96 35.64 -19.58
C LEU A 33 -24.09 35.19 -20.53
N LEU A 34 -25.06 34.44 -20.01
CA LEU A 34 -26.48 34.65 -20.36
C LEU A 34 -27.37 34.42 -19.14
N ALA A 35 -27.86 35.53 -18.61
CA ALA A 35 -29.08 35.60 -17.83
C ALA A 35 -30.29 35.34 -18.75
N ALA A 36 -31.25 34.55 -18.29
CA ALA A 36 -32.62 34.61 -18.77
C ALA A 36 -33.57 34.28 -17.61
N CYS A 37 -34.20 35.34 -17.12
CA CYS A 37 -35.27 35.35 -16.14
C CYS A 37 -36.60 35.12 -16.88
N SER A 38 -37.52 34.34 -16.31
CA SER A 38 -38.92 34.33 -16.73
C SER A 38 -39.86 34.24 -15.52
N ALA A 39 -41.02 34.88 -15.67
CA ALA A 39 -41.85 35.46 -14.62
C ALA A 39 -42.99 34.57 -14.10
N THR A 40 -43.41 34.91 -12.89
CA THR A 40 -44.52 34.42 -12.03
C THR A 40 -45.92 34.51 -12.67
N PRO A 41 -46.92 33.74 -12.17
CA PRO A 41 -47.89 34.34 -11.24
C PRO A 41 -48.34 33.44 -10.08
N ALA A 42 -48.86 34.10 -9.03
CA ALA A 42 -49.24 33.57 -7.73
C ALA A 42 -50.56 32.77 -7.73
N ALA A 43 -50.70 31.83 -6.79
CA ALA A 43 -51.98 31.31 -6.33
C ALA A 43 -51.91 30.92 -4.84
N GLU A 44 -52.54 31.76 -4.02
CA GLU A 44 -53.38 31.49 -2.84
C GLU A 44 -53.02 30.36 -1.87
N THR A 45 -52.66 30.76 -0.64
CA THR A 45 -52.80 29.98 0.61
C THR A 45 -54.28 30.10 1.05
N PRO A 46 -54.97 29.06 1.56
CA PRO A 46 -54.65 28.53 2.89
C PRO A 46 -54.99 27.04 3.14
N THR A 47 -54.31 26.45 4.12
CA THR A 47 -54.84 25.58 5.21
C THR A 47 -53.68 24.73 5.71
N SER A 48 -53.25 25.02 6.94
CA SER A 48 -52.20 24.27 7.64
C SER A 48 -52.71 22.89 8.04
N PRO A 49 -52.12 21.79 7.57
CA PRO A 49 -52.19 20.52 8.26
C PRO A 49 -51.09 20.49 9.33
N ASP A 50 -51.45 20.04 10.51
CA ASP A 50 -50.57 19.73 11.64
C ASP A 50 -49.39 18.86 11.14
N LEU A 51 -48.16 19.41 11.15
CA LEU A 51 -46.96 18.64 10.80
C LEU A 51 -46.57 17.78 12.02
N PRO A 52 -46.30 16.47 11.84
CA PRO A 52 -45.69 15.70 12.91
C PRO A 52 -44.33 16.31 13.27
N ALA A 53 -44.06 16.40 14.57
CA ALA A 53 -42.80 16.89 15.11
C ALA A 53 -41.61 16.23 14.39
N VAL A 54 -40.69 17.04 13.89
CA VAL A 54 -39.43 16.58 13.30
C VAL A 54 -38.64 15.91 14.41
N THR A 55 -38.61 14.58 14.42
CA THR A 55 -37.68 13.81 15.24
C THR A 55 -36.27 14.11 14.73
N GLU A 56 -35.43 14.74 15.53
CA GLU A 56 -34.01 14.88 15.23
C GLU A 56 -33.37 13.49 15.16
N THR A 57 -33.10 13.03 13.94
CA THR A 57 -32.33 11.81 13.70
C THR A 57 -30.91 12.04 14.20
N VAL A 58 -30.52 11.30 15.25
CA VAL A 58 -29.15 11.27 15.76
C VAL A 58 -28.21 10.91 14.62
N ALA A 59 -27.15 11.71 14.43
CA ALA A 59 -26.17 11.48 13.37
C ALA A 59 -25.60 10.05 13.47
N PRO A 60 -25.40 9.36 12.33
CA PRO A 60 -24.84 8.01 12.34
C PRO A 60 -23.45 8.01 13.00
N PRO A 61 -23.07 6.92 13.68
CA PRO A 61 -21.76 6.84 14.32
C PRO A 61 -20.65 7.07 13.29
N THR A 62 -19.70 7.95 13.62
CA THR A 62 -18.50 8.15 12.81
C THR A 62 -17.59 6.94 12.99
N ALA A 63 -17.00 6.44 11.90
CA ALA A 63 -16.08 5.30 11.94
C ALA A 63 -14.91 5.58 12.90
N THR A 64 -14.64 4.65 13.80
CA THR A 64 -13.48 4.71 14.70
C THR A 64 -12.19 4.61 13.89
N SER A 65 -11.26 5.55 14.09
CA SER A 65 -9.94 5.52 13.43
C SER A 65 -9.11 4.31 13.87
N VAL A 66 -8.36 3.71 12.94
CA VAL A 66 -7.41 2.63 13.25
C VAL A 66 -6.25 3.18 14.10
N PRO A 67 -5.90 2.56 15.24
CA PRO A 67 -4.78 2.99 16.07
C PRO A 67 -3.43 2.71 15.40
N MET A 68 -2.52 3.69 15.41
CA MET A 68 -1.16 3.54 14.85
C MET A 68 -0.16 3.17 15.95
N ALA A 69 0.78 2.27 15.66
CA ALA A 69 1.95 2.01 16.51
C ALA A 69 2.96 3.16 16.43
N PHE A 70 3.24 3.61 15.21
CA PHE A 70 4.17 4.70 14.91
C PHE A 70 3.91 5.25 13.50
N THR A 71 4.62 6.33 13.16
CA THR A 71 4.54 6.96 11.84
C THR A 71 5.95 7.33 11.38
N VAL A 72 6.25 7.08 10.11
CA VAL A 72 7.53 7.41 9.46
C VAL A 72 7.24 8.28 8.24
N ASN A 73 7.66 9.54 8.27
CA ASN A 73 7.44 10.50 7.16
C ASN A 73 5.97 10.62 6.71
N GLY A 74 5.02 10.46 7.63
CA GLY A 74 3.58 10.52 7.35
C GLY A 74 2.93 9.18 6.98
N GLU A 75 3.70 8.11 6.81
CA GLU A 75 3.19 6.75 6.63
C GLU A 75 3.06 6.06 7.99
N GLY A 76 1.83 5.71 8.37
CA GLY A 76 1.53 5.04 9.63
C GLY A 76 1.64 3.53 9.52
N LEU A 77 2.21 2.90 10.55
CA LEU A 77 2.10 1.46 10.75
C LEU A 77 1.03 1.17 11.83
N PRO A 78 -0.03 0.41 11.51
CA PRO A 78 -1.08 0.04 12.47
C PRO A 78 -0.56 -0.69 13.71
N LEU A 79 -1.23 -0.50 14.85
CA LEU A 79 -0.84 -1.12 16.12
C LEU A 79 -1.00 -2.64 16.14
N ASP A 80 -2.05 -3.14 15.50
CA ASP A 80 -2.29 -4.57 15.31
C ASP A 80 -1.17 -5.22 14.49
N GLU A 81 -0.72 -4.58 13.41
CA GLU A 81 0.39 -5.07 12.58
C GLU A 81 1.70 -5.16 13.38
N PHE A 82 2.03 -4.12 14.16
CA PHE A 82 3.20 -4.15 15.05
C PHE A 82 3.13 -5.31 16.06
N ASN A 83 1.97 -5.50 16.69
CA ASN A 83 1.79 -6.58 17.67
C ASN A 83 1.86 -7.96 17.02
N ALA A 84 1.33 -8.12 15.81
CA ALA A 84 1.41 -9.36 15.06
C ALA A 84 2.87 -9.70 14.68
N GLU A 85 3.66 -8.70 14.27
CA GLU A 85 5.08 -8.90 13.98
C GLU A 85 5.88 -9.23 15.23
N LEU A 86 5.57 -8.58 16.36
CA LEU A 86 6.17 -8.88 17.65
C LEU A 86 5.96 -10.33 18.07
N GLU A 87 4.75 -10.84 17.89
CA GLU A 87 4.43 -12.24 18.20
C GLU A 87 5.17 -13.21 17.27
N ARG A 88 5.19 -12.93 15.95
CA ARG A 88 5.96 -13.73 14.99
C ARG A 88 7.46 -13.78 15.34
N TYR A 89 8.03 -12.64 15.71
CA TYR A 89 9.41 -12.55 16.16
C TYR A 89 9.65 -13.43 17.41
N ARG A 90 8.78 -13.34 18.42
CA ARG A 90 8.90 -14.14 19.65
C ARG A 90 8.81 -15.65 19.37
N GLN A 91 7.86 -16.06 18.55
CA GLN A 91 7.72 -17.46 18.15
C GLN A 91 8.98 -17.96 17.43
N SER A 92 9.56 -17.14 16.55
CA SER A 92 10.82 -17.45 15.88
C SER A 92 11.98 -17.61 16.88
N GLN A 93 12.13 -16.69 17.84
CA GLN A 93 13.18 -16.76 18.85
C GLN A 93 13.03 -17.98 19.76
N ALA A 94 11.80 -18.28 20.19
CA ALA A 94 11.48 -19.47 20.99
C ALA A 94 11.81 -20.76 20.23
N ALA A 95 11.47 -20.84 18.93
CA ALA A 95 11.81 -21.98 18.08
C ALA A 95 13.34 -22.17 17.92
N LEU A 96 14.11 -21.09 18.01
CA LEU A 96 15.58 -21.11 18.01
C LEU A 96 16.19 -21.37 19.40
N GLY A 97 15.36 -21.58 20.44
CA GLY A 97 15.83 -21.76 21.82
C GLY A 97 16.49 -20.52 22.42
N ARG A 98 16.16 -19.33 21.91
CA ARG A 98 16.68 -18.05 22.39
C ARG A 98 15.68 -17.39 23.33
N ASP A 99 16.17 -16.92 24.46
CA ASP A 99 15.41 -16.06 25.37
C ASP A 99 15.78 -14.61 25.09
N VAL A 100 14.80 -13.81 24.68
CA VAL A 100 14.92 -12.38 24.41
C VAL A 100 13.86 -11.68 25.24
N SER A 101 14.25 -10.64 25.98
CA SER A 101 13.30 -9.91 26.84
C SER A 101 12.18 -9.26 26.02
N ASP A 102 11.06 -8.96 26.70
CA ASP A 102 9.91 -8.29 26.07
C ASP A 102 10.34 -6.97 25.42
N ASP A 103 11.00 -6.10 26.20
CA ASP A 103 11.49 -4.80 25.75
C ASP A 103 12.46 -4.91 24.58
N GLN A 104 13.40 -5.85 24.64
CA GLN A 104 14.36 -6.06 23.55
C GLN A 104 13.67 -6.56 22.28
N SER A 105 12.70 -7.47 22.40
CA SER A 105 11.90 -7.94 21.25
C SER A 105 11.13 -6.80 20.61
N ARG A 106 10.50 -5.94 21.42
CA ARG A 106 9.76 -4.76 20.94
C ARG A 106 10.67 -3.79 20.21
N GLN A 107 11.86 -3.52 20.75
CA GLN A 107 12.82 -2.62 20.13
C GLN A 107 13.32 -3.16 18.79
N ILE A 108 13.69 -4.45 18.72
CA ILE A 108 14.16 -5.08 17.49
C ILE A 108 13.09 -5.01 16.39
N VAL A 109 11.84 -5.33 16.73
CA VAL A 109 10.72 -5.32 15.77
C VAL A 109 10.40 -3.89 15.34
N LEU A 110 10.45 -2.92 16.26
CA LEU A 110 10.26 -1.51 15.93
C LEU A 110 11.33 -1.02 14.94
N ASP A 111 12.60 -1.28 15.24
CA ASP A 111 13.73 -0.86 14.41
C ASP A 111 13.67 -1.48 13.02
N ASP A 112 13.34 -2.78 12.93
CA ASP A 112 13.20 -3.49 11.67
C ASP A 112 12.03 -2.92 10.83
N LEU A 113 10.86 -2.72 11.43
CA LEU A 113 9.70 -2.17 10.70
C LEU A 113 9.93 -0.73 10.25
N VAL A 114 10.58 0.10 11.07
CA VAL A 114 10.99 1.46 10.67
C VAL A 114 11.96 1.40 9.49
N ALA A 115 12.96 0.53 9.53
CA ALA A 115 13.90 0.35 8.43
C ALA A 115 13.20 -0.13 7.15
N GLN A 116 12.27 -1.08 7.25
CA GLN A 116 11.47 -1.55 6.12
C GLN A 116 10.63 -0.41 5.50
N VAL A 117 9.96 0.40 6.33
CA VAL A 117 9.17 1.54 5.83
C VAL A 117 10.06 2.54 5.12
N LEU A 118 11.21 2.91 5.70
CA LEU A 118 12.15 3.85 5.06
C LEU A 118 12.69 3.32 3.73
N LEU A 119 13.02 2.03 3.65
CA LEU A 119 13.49 1.42 2.41
C LEU A 119 12.39 1.34 1.35
N ALA A 120 11.16 1.03 1.74
CA ALA A 120 10.01 1.03 0.83
C ALA A 120 9.70 2.44 0.30
N GLN A 121 9.76 3.46 1.17
CA GLN A 121 9.64 4.88 0.77
C GLN A 121 10.71 5.25 -0.25
N ALA A 122 11.98 4.94 0.05
CA ALA A 122 13.07 5.20 -0.86
C ALA A 122 12.89 4.49 -2.22
N ALA A 123 12.38 3.25 -2.24
CA ALA A 123 12.08 2.53 -3.48
C ALA A 123 11.07 3.31 -4.34
N ARG A 124 10.00 3.81 -3.72
CA ARG A 124 8.98 4.62 -4.40
C ARG A 124 9.55 5.96 -4.88
N GLU A 125 10.40 6.59 -4.09
CA GLU A 125 11.12 7.81 -4.48
C GLU A 125 12.11 7.58 -5.64
N SER A 126 12.70 6.37 -5.75
CA SER A 126 13.57 5.98 -6.87
C SER A 126 12.80 5.54 -8.13
N GLY A 127 11.47 5.56 -8.08
CA GLY A 127 10.59 5.21 -9.19
C GLY A 127 10.13 3.75 -9.21
N PHE A 128 10.45 2.96 -8.19
CA PHE A 128 9.92 1.60 -8.02
C PHE A 128 8.71 1.59 -7.09
N SER A 129 7.55 1.17 -7.58
CA SER A 129 6.41 0.85 -6.73
C SER A 129 5.83 -0.49 -7.17
N LEU A 130 5.47 -1.33 -6.19
CA LEU A 130 4.78 -2.57 -6.47
C LEU A 130 3.28 -2.28 -6.58
N ASP A 131 2.77 -2.14 -7.80
CA ASP A 131 1.34 -1.92 -8.03
C ASP A 131 0.48 -3.14 -7.62
N GLU A 132 -0.85 -2.97 -7.62
CA GLU A 132 -1.76 -4.01 -7.15
C GLU A 132 -1.76 -5.26 -8.04
N THR A 133 -1.51 -5.10 -9.34
CA THR A 133 -1.43 -6.23 -10.28
C THR A 133 -0.19 -7.06 -9.99
N ALA A 134 0.98 -6.41 -9.88
CA ALA A 134 2.23 -7.06 -9.56
C ALA A 134 2.23 -7.67 -8.15
N LEU A 135 1.55 -7.03 -7.19
CA LEU A 135 1.33 -7.59 -5.86
C LEU A 135 0.48 -8.87 -5.95
N GLN A 136 -0.59 -8.87 -6.74
CA GLN A 136 -1.42 -10.04 -6.92
C GLN A 136 -0.65 -11.20 -7.58
N GLU A 137 0.13 -10.92 -8.63
CA GLU A 137 0.97 -11.94 -9.27
C GLU A 137 1.95 -12.58 -8.28
N ARG A 138 2.49 -11.79 -7.34
CA ARG A 138 3.36 -12.32 -6.27
C ARG A 138 2.59 -13.21 -5.29
N ILE A 139 1.36 -12.82 -4.93
CA ILE A 139 0.49 -13.63 -4.06
C ILE A 139 0.10 -14.93 -4.75
N ASP A 140 -0.22 -14.89 -6.04
CA ASP A 140 -0.55 -16.08 -6.84
C ASP A 140 0.67 -17.01 -6.93
N SER A 141 1.87 -16.46 -7.14
CA SER A 141 3.11 -17.24 -7.10
C SER A 141 3.37 -17.90 -5.74
N LEU A 142 3.10 -17.20 -4.63
CA LEU A 142 3.20 -17.78 -3.28
C LEU A 142 2.14 -18.86 -3.06
N THR A 143 0.93 -18.64 -3.60
CA THR A 143 -0.18 -19.60 -3.54
C THR A 143 0.22 -20.91 -4.22
N ASP A 144 0.78 -20.84 -5.42
CA ASP A 144 1.26 -22.01 -6.16
C ASP A 144 2.39 -22.72 -5.42
N GLN A 145 3.35 -21.97 -4.86
CA GLN A 145 4.48 -22.53 -4.10
C GLN A 145 4.03 -23.25 -2.82
N LEU A 146 2.97 -22.78 -2.17
CA LEU A 146 2.42 -23.38 -0.95
C LEU A 146 1.44 -24.52 -1.24
N GLY A 147 1.08 -24.75 -2.51
CA GLY A 147 0.19 -25.84 -2.91
C GLY A 147 -1.30 -25.46 -2.98
N GLY A 148 -1.62 -24.17 -3.09
CA GLY A 148 -2.98 -23.67 -3.33
C GLY A 148 -3.47 -22.65 -2.30
N ALA A 149 -4.62 -22.04 -2.59
CA ALA A 149 -5.18 -20.93 -1.80
C ALA A 149 -5.48 -21.32 -0.34
N ASP A 150 -5.95 -22.55 -0.11
CA ASP A 150 -6.21 -23.06 1.23
C ASP A 150 -4.93 -23.16 2.07
N ALA A 151 -3.81 -23.57 1.44
CA ALA A 151 -2.52 -23.67 2.11
C ALA A 151 -1.96 -22.29 2.47
N LEU A 152 -2.09 -21.30 1.57
CA LEU A 152 -1.72 -19.92 1.87
C LEU A 152 -2.58 -19.34 3.01
N SER A 153 -3.90 -19.54 2.97
CA SER A 153 -4.80 -19.06 4.02
C SER A 153 -4.49 -19.69 5.38
N ALA A 154 -4.23 -21.01 5.42
CA ALA A 154 -3.81 -21.70 6.64
C ALA A 154 -2.47 -21.16 7.16
N TRP A 155 -1.51 -20.90 6.27
CA TRP A 155 -0.22 -20.29 6.63
C TRP A 155 -0.40 -18.89 7.21
N GLN A 156 -1.18 -18.02 6.55
CA GLN A 156 -1.47 -16.67 7.04
C GLN A 156 -2.07 -16.71 8.46
N GLN A 157 -3.08 -17.56 8.68
CA GLN A 157 -3.72 -17.72 9.98
C GLN A 157 -2.75 -18.24 11.06
N ALA A 158 -1.93 -19.24 10.72
CA ALA A 158 -0.92 -19.78 11.63
C ALA A 158 0.14 -18.73 12.05
N HIS A 159 0.34 -17.70 11.21
CA HIS A 159 1.29 -16.62 11.45
C HIS A 159 0.64 -15.28 11.84
N GLY A 160 -0.65 -15.29 12.18
CA GLY A 160 -1.37 -14.11 12.68
C GLY A 160 -1.57 -13.01 11.64
N TYR A 161 -1.67 -13.38 10.36
CA TYR A 161 -2.04 -12.47 9.29
C TYR A 161 -3.54 -12.54 9.00
N ASP A 162 -4.16 -11.38 8.82
CA ASP A 162 -5.34 -11.23 7.98
C ASP A 162 -4.91 -10.84 6.55
N GLU A 163 -5.87 -10.81 5.61
CA GLU A 163 -5.55 -10.56 4.20
C GLU A 163 -4.96 -9.15 3.99
N THR A 164 -5.51 -8.13 4.66
CA THR A 164 -5.04 -6.74 4.49
C THR A 164 -3.63 -6.56 5.08
N GLY A 165 -3.36 -7.10 6.26
CA GLY A 165 -2.05 -7.13 6.90
C GLY A 165 -1.03 -7.93 6.10
N PHE A 166 -1.43 -9.08 5.53
CA PHE A 166 -0.55 -9.86 4.66
C PHE A 166 -0.15 -9.08 3.41
N ARG A 167 -1.12 -8.52 2.68
CA ARG A 167 -0.87 -7.75 1.46
C ARG A 167 0.02 -6.54 1.72
N SER A 168 -0.26 -5.77 2.77
CA SER A 168 0.52 -4.58 3.13
C SER A 168 1.95 -4.93 3.54
N SER A 169 2.13 -5.96 4.38
CA SER A 169 3.45 -6.48 4.76
C SER A 169 4.24 -7.01 3.56
N LEU A 170 3.59 -7.77 2.67
CA LEU A 170 4.21 -8.31 1.46
C LEU A 170 4.65 -7.20 0.51
N LYS A 171 3.81 -6.18 0.30
CA LYS A 171 4.14 -5.01 -0.53
C LYS A 171 5.33 -4.24 0.03
N ARG A 172 5.28 -3.87 1.32
CA ARG A 172 6.36 -3.13 1.98
C ARG A 172 7.68 -3.91 1.95
N SER A 173 7.65 -5.21 2.27
CA SER A 173 8.86 -6.05 2.26
C SER A 173 9.45 -6.21 0.85
N ALA A 174 8.61 -6.28 -0.19
CA ALA A 174 9.04 -6.32 -1.57
C ALA A 174 9.70 -5.01 -2.04
N GLU A 175 9.10 -3.86 -1.73
CA GLU A 175 9.68 -2.54 -2.04
C GLU A 175 10.98 -2.32 -1.26
N ALA A 176 11.01 -2.66 0.03
CA ALA A 176 12.21 -2.58 0.83
C ALA A 176 13.34 -3.49 0.30
N ALA A 177 13.00 -4.69 -0.18
CA ALA A 177 13.96 -5.60 -0.80
C ALA A 177 14.55 -5.01 -2.09
N GLN A 178 13.71 -4.44 -2.95
CA GLN A 178 14.18 -3.79 -4.17
C GLN A 178 15.20 -2.67 -3.85
N MET A 179 14.90 -1.83 -2.86
CA MET A 179 15.83 -0.73 -2.51
C MET A 179 17.16 -1.27 -1.96
N ARG A 180 17.13 -2.33 -1.14
CA ARG A 180 18.37 -2.99 -0.70
C ARG A 180 19.18 -3.51 -1.89
N ASP A 181 18.54 -4.17 -2.85
CA ASP A 181 19.20 -4.69 -4.04
C ASP A 181 19.81 -3.55 -4.89
N GLN A 182 19.09 -2.43 -5.02
CA GLN A 182 19.58 -1.23 -5.67
C GLN A 182 20.81 -0.66 -4.95
N ILE A 183 20.79 -0.53 -3.63
CA ILE A 183 21.94 -0.06 -2.84
C ILE A 183 23.15 -0.99 -3.06
N LEU A 184 22.94 -2.32 -2.97
CA LEU A 184 23.99 -3.31 -3.15
C LEU A 184 24.59 -3.29 -4.57
N SER A 185 23.78 -3.00 -5.59
CA SER A 185 24.27 -2.88 -6.98
C SER A 185 25.24 -1.70 -7.19
N ASN A 186 25.28 -0.74 -6.25
CA ASN A 186 26.13 0.44 -6.30
C ASN A 186 27.39 0.34 -5.43
N VAL A 187 27.64 -0.82 -4.79
CA VAL A 187 28.86 -1.07 -3.99
C VAL A 187 29.96 -1.65 -4.90
N PRO A 188 31.15 -1.03 -5.03
CA PRO A 188 32.27 -1.51 -5.87
C PRO A 188 32.93 -2.82 -5.43
#